data_AF-A0A059NXV5-F1
#
_entry.id   AF-A0A059NXV5-F1
#
_cell.length_a   1.000
_cell.length_b   1.000
_cell.length_c   1.000
_cell.angle_alpha   90.00
_cell.angle_beta   90.00
_cell.angle_gamma   90.00
#
_symmetry.space_group_name_H-M   'P 1'
#
loop_
_entity.id
_entity.type
_entity.pdbx_description
1 polymer ?
#
loop_
_entity_poly.entity_id
_entity_poly.type
_entity_poly.pdbx_seq_one_letter_code
_entity_poly.pdbx_strand_id
1 'polypeptide(L)'
;MSQREEIRNKSDAKRSKIVERDGNKCVICGLEAQLEVHHKLAIHNGGGAEEENLVTLCKPCHKHAPETGIDDFEEYRKSPGLSIWHRINARSDLNTQMKLGFYQYTAEKLDDWHQSGYISEQNKNRLLIREAELLDREFKSYLEVDND
;
A
#
# COMPACT_ATOMS: atom_id res chain seq x y z
N MET A 1 -19.92 24.26 25.01
CA MET A 1 -19.07 23.68 23.94
C MET A 1 -19.62 24.16 22.61
N SER A 2 -18.76 24.42 21.62
CA SER A 2 -19.20 24.91 20.31
C SER A 2 -19.79 23.76 19.49
N GLN A 3 -20.80 24.04 18.65
CA GLN A 3 -21.37 23.07 17.71
C GLN A 3 -20.30 22.43 16.80
N ARG A 4 -19.22 23.16 16.48
CA ARG A 4 -18.06 22.64 15.72
C ARG A 4 -17.24 21.63 16.52
N GLU A 5 -17.16 21.82 17.82
CA GLU A 5 -16.40 21.01 18.77
C GLU A 5 -17.10 19.67 19.01
N GLU A 6 -18.43 19.69 19.10
CA GLU A 6 -19.25 18.47 19.18
C GLU A 6 -19.19 17.62 17.90
N ILE A 7 -19.25 18.26 16.73
CA ILE A 7 -19.11 17.57 15.43
C ILE A 7 -17.75 16.90 15.33
N ARG A 8 -16.67 17.61 15.70
CA ARG A 8 -15.30 17.07 15.70
C ARG A 8 -15.15 15.91 16.68
N ASN A 9 -15.65 16.04 17.91
CA ASN A 9 -15.56 14.95 18.89
C ASN A 9 -16.34 13.70 18.43
N LYS A 10 -17.48 13.89 17.75
CA LYS A 10 -18.25 12.78 17.17
C LYS A 10 -17.52 12.13 15.99
N SER A 11 -16.86 12.91 15.14
CA SER A 11 -16.04 12.37 14.06
C SER A 11 -14.82 11.62 14.59
N ASP A 12 -14.18 12.14 15.65
CA ASP A 12 -13.01 11.53 16.27
C ASP A 12 -13.38 10.20 16.93
N ALA A 13 -14.50 10.15 17.67
CA ALA A 13 -15.02 8.92 18.25
C ALA A 13 -15.36 7.86 17.19
N LYS A 14 -15.93 8.27 16.05
CA LYS A 14 -16.23 7.34 14.94
C LYS A 14 -14.94 6.82 14.30
N ARG A 15 -13.94 7.67 14.09
CA ARG A 15 -12.64 7.26 13.57
C ARG A 15 -11.98 6.23 14.50
N SER A 16 -11.95 6.49 15.80
CA SER A 16 -11.38 5.56 16.78
C SER A 16 -12.06 4.19 16.75
N LYS A 17 -13.39 4.14 16.64
CA LYS A 17 -14.13 2.88 16.54
C LYS A 17 -13.76 2.05 15.31
N ILE A 18 -13.62 2.68 14.15
CA ILE A 18 -13.22 1.97 12.91
C ILE A 18 -11.79 1.42 13.03
N VAL A 19 -10.87 2.21 13.60
CA VAL A 19 -9.48 1.78 13.83
C VAL A 19 -9.41 0.61 14.81
N GLU A 20 -10.18 0.66 15.90
CA GLU A 20 -10.25 -0.41 16.89
C GLU A 20 -10.85 -1.70 16.30
N ARG A 21 -11.96 -1.59 15.54
CA ARG A 21 -12.60 -2.70 14.82
C ARG A 21 -11.61 -3.40 13.89
N ASP A 22 -10.78 -2.63 13.19
CA ASP A 22 -9.80 -3.14 12.24
C ASP A 22 -8.50 -3.62 12.91
N GLY A 23 -8.47 -3.65 14.25
CA GLY A 23 -7.37 -4.19 15.04
C GLY A 23 -6.16 -3.26 15.16
N ASN A 24 -6.37 -1.95 15.09
CA ASN A 24 -5.33 -0.92 15.15
C ASN A 24 -4.23 -1.10 14.10
N LYS A 25 -4.60 -1.60 12.91
CA LYS A 25 -3.67 -1.85 11.81
C LYS A 25 -4.32 -1.60 10.45
N CYS A 26 -3.49 -1.32 9.46
CA CYS A 26 -3.91 -1.27 8.07
C CYS A 26 -4.47 -2.63 7.63
N VAL A 27 -5.71 -2.66 7.09
CA VAL A 27 -6.35 -3.91 6.65
C VAL A 27 -5.71 -4.53 5.39
N ILE A 28 -4.80 -3.81 4.73
CA ILE A 28 -4.08 -4.26 3.52
C ILE A 28 -2.72 -4.84 3.87
N CYS A 29 -1.90 -4.11 4.64
CA CYS A 29 -0.50 -4.47 4.87
C CYS A 29 -0.16 -4.75 6.34
N GLY A 30 -1.07 -4.50 7.28
CA GLY A 30 -0.85 -4.72 8.71
C GLY A 30 0.00 -3.66 9.42
N LEU A 31 0.45 -2.60 8.75
CA LEU A 31 1.18 -1.50 9.39
C LEU A 31 0.31 -0.80 10.45
N GLU A 32 0.85 -0.55 11.63
CA GLU A 32 0.15 0.08 12.78
C GLU A 32 0.37 1.59 12.87
N ALA A 33 1.24 2.15 12.02
CA ALA A 33 1.58 3.56 11.99
C ALA A 33 0.80 4.33 10.91
N GLN A 34 0.56 5.62 11.18
CA GLN A 34 -0.07 6.58 10.25
C GLN A 34 -1.42 6.10 9.70
N LEU A 35 -2.29 5.64 10.61
CA LEU A 35 -3.60 5.10 10.28
C LEU A 35 -4.64 6.19 9.99
N GLU A 36 -5.41 5.98 8.93
CA GLU A 36 -6.47 6.84 8.47
C GLU A 36 -7.71 6.00 8.12
N VAL A 37 -8.90 6.59 8.31
CA VAL A 37 -10.16 5.98 7.89
C VAL A 37 -10.44 6.38 6.44
N HIS A 38 -10.53 5.36 5.59
CA HIS A 38 -10.79 5.43 4.16
C HIS A 38 -12.25 5.11 3.86
N HIS A 39 -12.83 5.75 2.84
CA HIS A 39 -14.14 5.39 2.30
C HIS A 39 -13.96 4.52 1.06
N LYS A 40 -14.47 3.28 1.06
CA LYS A 40 -14.38 2.38 -0.11
C LYS A 40 -15.09 2.96 -1.34
N LEU A 41 -16.25 3.57 -1.11
CA LEU A 41 -16.95 4.46 -2.04
C LEU A 41 -16.86 5.89 -1.49
N ALA A 42 -16.21 6.79 -2.22
CA ALA A 42 -16.06 8.17 -1.75
C ALA A 42 -17.39 8.93 -1.66
N ILE A 43 -17.43 9.94 -0.78
CA ILE A 43 -18.60 10.81 -0.58
C ILE A 43 -19.05 11.48 -1.89
N HIS A 44 -18.09 11.91 -2.73
CA HIS A 44 -18.39 12.53 -4.02
C HIS A 44 -18.99 11.54 -5.05
N ASN A 45 -18.83 10.23 -4.80
CA ASN A 45 -19.44 9.14 -5.57
C ASN A 45 -20.72 8.59 -4.90
N GLY A 46 -21.29 9.31 -3.92
CA GLY A 46 -22.51 8.90 -3.22
C GLY A 46 -22.27 7.99 -2.02
N GLY A 47 -21.02 7.80 -1.60
CA GLY A 47 -20.66 7.01 -0.43
C GLY A 47 -21.08 7.66 0.90
N GLY A 48 -21.62 6.84 1.79
CA GLY A 48 -21.97 7.24 3.16
C GLY A 48 -20.84 7.01 4.15
N ALA A 49 -21.02 7.50 5.37
CA ALA A 49 -20.09 7.21 6.48
C ALA A 49 -20.45 5.90 7.22
N GLU A 50 -21.31 5.04 6.67
CA GLU A 50 -21.69 3.78 7.32
C GLU A 50 -20.47 2.86 7.50
N GLU A 51 -20.45 2.06 8.56
CA GLU A 51 -19.25 1.32 8.96
C GLU A 51 -18.75 0.36 7.88
N GLU A 52 -19.64 -0.19 7.06
CA GLU A 52 -19.35 -1.09 5.94
C GLU A 52 -18.56 -0.41 4.83
N ASN A 53 -18.74 0.91 4.67
CA ASN A 53 -18.03 1.74 3.70
C ASN A 53 -16.70 2.29 4.25
N LEU A 54 -16.43 2.13 5.54
CA LEU A 54 -15.24 2.66 6.20
C LEU A 54 -14.22 1.57 6.51
N VAL A 55 -12.93 1.86 6.31
CA VAL A 55 -11.83 0.93 6.60
C VAL A 55 -10.60 1.69 7.09
N THR A 56 -9.78 1.03 7.90
CA THR A 56 -8.50 1.55 8.39
C THR A 56 -7.36 1.20 7.43
N LEU A 57 -6.70 2.23 6.90
CA LEU A 57 -5.52 2.12 6.04
C LEU A 57 -4.37 2.93 6.61
N CYS A 58 -3.13 2.45 6.40
CA CYS A 58 -1.98 3.35 6.56
C CYS A 58 -1.92 4.33 5.38
N LYS A 59 -1.31 5.49 5.60
CA LYS A 59 -1.16 6.55 4.57
C LYS A 59 -0.67 6.05 3.20
N PRO A 60 0.33 5.15 3.09
CA PRO A 60 0.74 4.58 1.79
C PRO A 60 -0.36 3.78 1.09
N CYS A 61 -1.06 2.89 1.80
CA CYS A 61 -2.15 2.12 1.23
C CYS A 61 -3.36 3.00 0.88
N HIS A 62 -3.64 4.02 1.71
CA HIS A 62 -4.71 4.98 1.47
C HIS A 62 -4.52 5.75 0.16
N LYS A 63 -3.28 6.13 -0.17
CA LYS A 63 -2.97 6.86 -1.41
C LYS A 63 -3.36 6.11 -2.69
N HIS A 64 -3.38 4.78 -2.65
CA HIS A 64 -3.59 3.94 -3.82
C HIS A 64 -4.90 3.15 -3.80
N ALA A 65 -5.63 3.19 -2.69
CA ALA A 65 -6.90 2.50 -2.58
C ALA A 65 -7.93 3.14 -3.53
N PRO A 66 -8.73 2.32 -4.25
CA PRO A 66 -9.80 2.85 -5.07
C PRO A 66 -10.91 3.43 -4.19
N GLU A 67 -11.55 4.49 -4.70
CA GLU A 67 -12.66 5.20 -4.05
C GLU A 67 -13.97 5.07 -4.85
N THR A 68 -13.99 4.15 -5.81
CA THR A 68 -15.05 3.97 -6.81
C THR A 68 -16.16 3.03 -6.36
N GLY A 69 -15.93 2.21 -5.33
CA GLY A 69 -16.92 1.24 -4.88
C GLY A 69 -16.39 0.24 -3.85
N ILE A 70 -17.33 -0.36 -3.11
CA ILE A 70 -17.02 -1.43 -2.15
C ILE A 70 -16.41 -2.63 -2.88
N ASP A 71 -16.97 -3.03 -4.02
CA ASP A 71 -16.48 -4.19 -4.78
C ASP A 71 -15.06 -3.96 -5.32
N ASP A 72 -14.79 -2.79 -5.89
CA ASP A 72 -13.46 -2.39 -6.37
C ASP A 72 -12.43 -2.40 -5.23
N PHE A 73 -12.82 -1.92 -4.05
CA PHE A 73 -11.97 -1.98 -2.87
C PHE A 73 -11.70 -3.42 -2.42
N GLU A 74 -12.70 -4.31 -2.40
CA GLU A 74 -12.50 -5.70 -2.02
C GLU A 74 -11.66 -6.47 -3.06
N GLU A 75 -11.73 -6.11 -4.34
CA GLU A 75 -10.82 -6.62 -5.37
C GLU A 75 -9.38 -6.13 -5.14
N TYR A 76 -9.20 -4.84 -4.88
CA TYR A 76 -7.90 -4.26 -4.51
C TYR A 76 -7.32 -4.92 -3.26
N ARG A 77 -8.14 -5.18 -2.24
CA ARG A 77 -7.72 -5.85 -1.00
C ARG A 77 -7.21 -7.26 -1.24
N LYS A 78 -7.79 -7.99 -2.20
CA LYS A 78 -7.38 -9.35 -2.58
C LYS A 78 -6.17 -9.34 -3.53
N SER A 79 -5.83 -8.20 -4.11
CA SER A 79 -4.77 -8.08 -5.11
C SER A 79 -3.35 -8.22 -4.50
N PRO A 80 -2.52 -9.16 -4.97
CA PRO A 80 -1.18 -9.39 -4.41
C PRO A 80 -0.19 -8.24 -4.70
N GLY A 81 -0.26 -7.61 -5.88
CA GLY A 81 0.82 -6.75 -6.40
C GLY A 81 1.17 -5.54 -5.53
N LEU A 82 0.16 -4.75 -5.11
CA LEU A 82 0.39 -3.56 -4.30
C LEU A 82 0.47 -3.87 -2.79
N SER A 83 -0.16 -4.96 -2.35
CA SER A 83 -0.18 -5.36 -0.94
C SER A 83 1.11 -6.05 -0.51
N ILE A 84 1.76 -6.80 -1.40
CA ILE A 84 3.08 -7.44 -1.17
C ILE A 84 4.17 -6.37 -1.04
N TRP A 85 4.30 -5.45 -1.99
CA TRP A 85 5.35 -4.43 -1.95
C TRP A 85 5.26 -3.53 -0.71
N HIS A 86 4.04 -3.14 -0.31
CA HIS A 86 3.84 -2.39 0.93
C HIS A 86 4.07 -3.23 2.20
N ARG A 87 3.71 -4.53 2.20
CA ARG A 87 4.05 -5.44 3.32
C ARG A 87 5.55 -5.54 3.49
N ILE A 88 6.30 -5.72 2.40
CA ILE A 88 7.76 -5.78 2.50
C ILE A 88 8.34 -4.44 2.90
N ASN A 89 7.96 -3.30 2.31
CA ASN A 89 8.50 -2.02 2.78
C ASN A 89 8.13 -1.70 4.22
N ALA A 90 6.92 -2.02 4.67
CA ALA A 90 6.48 -1.77 6.04
C ALA A 90 7.19 -2.66 7.07
N ARG A 91 7.57 -3.88 6.70
CA ARG A 91 8.17 -4.88 7.62
C ARG A 91 9.68 -5.06 7.45
N SER A 92 10.27 -4.60 6.35
CA SER A 92 11.70 -4.78 6.08
C SER A 92 12.54 -3.70 6.73
N ASP A 93 13.77 -4.07 7.08
CA ASP A 93 14.76 -3.14 7.60
C ASP A 93 15.20 -2.11 6.55
N LEU A 94 15.86 -1.04 7.01
CA LEU A 94 16.31 0.07 6.16
C LEU A 94 17.22 -0.40 5.01
N ASN A 95 18.03 -1.44 5.21
CA ASN A 95 18.93 -1.94 4.18
C ASN A 95 18.14 -2.61 3.06
N THR A 96 17.11 -3.38 3.39
CA THR A 96 16.19 -3.93 2.39
C THR A 96 15.39 -2.84 1.67
N GLN A 97 14.86 -1.84 2.40
CA GLN A 97 14.17 -0.71 1.76
C GLN A 97 15.09 0.03 0.77
N MET A 98 16.36 0.26 1.13
CA MET A 98 17.34 0.88 0.24
C MET A 98 17.62 0.02 -1.01
N LYS A 99 17.74 -1.29 -0.87
CA LYS A 99 17.90 -2.22 -2.01
C LYS A 99 16.68 -2.17 -2.93
N LEU A 100 15.47 -2.25 -2.37
CA LEU A 100 14.22 -2.18 -3.14
C LEU A 100 14.09 -0.86 -3.90
N GLY A 101 14.40 0.27 -3.25
CA GLY A 101 14.43 1.57 -3.91
C GLY A 101 15.45 1.63 -5.06
N PHE A 102 16.63 1.03 -4.89
CA PHE A 102 17.63 0.93 -5.94
C PHE A 102 17.14 0.07 -7.12
N TYR A 103 16.52 -1.08 -6.85
CA TYR A 103 15.97 -1.97 -7.88
C TYR A 103 14.86 -1.30 -8.69
N GLN A 104 13.95 -0.58 -8.02
CA GLN A 104 12.91 0.21 -8.68
C GLN A 104 13.49 1.34 -9.53
N TYR A 105 14.40 2.13 -8.97
CA TYR A 105 15.06 3.20 -9.69
C TYR A 105 15.76 2.66 -10.94
N THR A 106 16.44 1.52 -10.81
CA THR A 106 17.12 0.89 -11.94
C THR A 106 16.11 0.45 -12.99
N ALA A 107 15.04 -0.26 -12.60
CA ALA A 107 13.98 -0.70 -13.51
C ALA A 107 13.32 0.47 -14.27
N GLU A 108 13.04 1.58 -13.60
CA GLU A 108 12.50 2.80 -14.23
C GLU A 108 13.48 3.43 -15.24
N LYS A 109 14.78 3.35 -14.98
CA LYS A 109 15.83 3.98 -15.80
C LYS A 109 16.33 3.09 -16.95
N LEU A 110 16.02 1.81 -16.93
CA LEU A 110 16.52 0.87 -17.93
C LEU A 110 16.03 1.20 -19.34
N ASP A 111 14.80 1.69 -19.49
CA ASP A 111 14.29 2.14 -20.79
C ASP A 111 14.97 3.46 -21.23
N ASP A 112 15.17 4.41 -20.33
CA ASP A 112 15.90 5.67 -20.61
C ASP A 112 17.34 5.37 -21.10
N TRP A 113 18.07 4.49 -20.40
CA TRP A 113 19.43 4.11 -20.75
C TRP A 113 19.52 3.35 -22.07
N HIS A 114 18.50 2.55 -22.38
CA HIS A 114 18.43 1.87 -23.65
C HIS A 114 18.17 2.86 -24.80
N GLN A 115 17.19 3.75 -24.63
CA GLN A 115 16.87 4.79 -25.61
C GLN A 115 18.04 5.75 -25.83
N SER A 116 18.84 6.03 -24.80
CA SER A 116 20.04 6.85 -24.90
C SER A 116 21.25 6.11 -25.51
N GLY A 117 21.12 4.83 -25.83
CA GLY A 117 22.20 3.99 -26.37
C GLY A 117 23.28 3.59 -25.36
N TYR A 118 23.07 3.84 -24.06
CA TYR A 118 24.03 3.49 -23.01
C TYR A 118 24.07 1.97 -22.78
N ILE A 119 22.94 1.28 -22.99
CA ILE A 119 22.84 -0.18 -22.93
C ILE A 119 22.11 -0.75 -24.15
N SER A 120 22.50 -1.96 -24.54
CA SER A 120 21.76 -2.73 -25.55
C SER A 120 20.45 -3.26 -24.98
N GLU A 121 19.49 -3.56 -25.85
CA GLU A 121 18.21 -4.17 -25.45
C GLU A 121 18.41 -5.54 -24.78
N GLN A 122 19.40 -6.31 -25.25
CA GLN A 122 19.79 -7.57 -24.61
C GLN A 122 20.29 -7.37 -23.18
N ASN A 123 21.11 -6.34 -22.94
CA ASN A 123 21.58 -5.99 -21.61
C ASN A 123 20.45 -5.46 -20.72
N LYS A 124 19.52 -4.67 -21.28
CA LYS A 124 18.29 -4.22 -20.60
C LYS A 124 17.48 -5.41 -20.09
N ASN A 125 17.18 -6.36 -20.96
CA ASN A 125 16.38 -7.54 -20.62
C ASN A 125 17.09 -8.42 -19.58
N ARG A 126 18.41 -8.58 -19.69
CA ARG A 126 19.20 -9.32 -18.69
C ARG A 126 19.18 -8.65 -17.31
N LEU A 127 19.25 -7.32 -17.27
CA LEU A 127 19.16 -6.56 -16.01
C LEU A 127 17.76 -6.68 -15.42
N LEU A 128 16.69 -6.52 -16.21
CA LEU A 128 15.31 -6.72 -15.73
C LEU A 128 15.08 -8.11 -15.11
N ILE A 129 15.60 -9.17 -15.75
CA ILE A 129 15.50 -10.54 -15.22
C ILE A 129 16.26 -10.65 -13.88
N ARG A 130 17.49 -10.15 -13.82
CA ARG A 130 18.30 -10.18 -12.59
C ARG A 130 17.64 -9.42 -11.44
N GLU A 131 17.08 -8.24 -11.74
CA GLU A 131 16.34 -7.43 -10.77
C GLU A 131 15.10 -8.19 -10.25
N ALA A 132 14.34 -8.83 -11.15
CA ALA A 132 13.20 -9.67 -10.78
C ALA A 132 13.60 -10.89 -9.91
N GLU A 133 14.73 -11.54 -10.21
CA GLU A 133 15.26 -12.65 -9.42
C GLU A 133 15.75 -12.23 -8.03
N LEU A 134 16.40 -11.06 -7.93
CA LEU A 134 16.84 -10.50 -6.65
C LEU A 134 15.64 -10.12 -5.79
N LEU A 135 14.63 -9.49 -6.40
CA LEU A 135 13.35 -9.20 -5.75
C LEU A 135 12.68 -10.49 -5.27
N ASP A 136 12.56 -11.53 -6.11
CA ASP A 136 11.94 -12.82 -5.73
C ASP A 136 12.68 -13.49 -4.56
N ARG A 137 14.02 -13.50 -4.57
CA ARG A 137 14.83 -14.05 -3.48
C ARG A 137 14.63 -13.30 -2.16
N GLU A 138 14.76 -11.98 -2.20
CA GLU A 138 14.59 -11.15 -1.00
C GLU A 138 13.15 -11.25 -0.49
N PHE A 139 12.14 -11.21 -1.38
CA PHE A 139 10.73 -11.26 -1.02
C PHE A 139 10.27 -12.62 -0.47
N LYS A 140 10.78 -13.75 -0.97
CA LYS A 140 10.48 -15.08 -0.40
C LYS A 140 10.82 -15.15 1.08
N SER A 141 11.93 -14.55 1.50
CA SER A 141 12.32 -14.50 2.93
C SER A 141 11.32 -13.72 3.81
N TYR A 142 10.56 -12.79 3.24
CA TYR A 142 9.53 -12.01 3.95
C TYR A 142 8.12 -12.61 3.84
N LEU A 143 7.88 -13.50 2.88
CA LEU A 143 6.59 -14.16 2.66
C LEU A 143 6.45 -15.48 3.46
N GLU A 144 7.55 -16.09 3.89
CA GLU A 144 7.56 -17.34 4.68
C GLU A 144 7.25 -17.13 6.18
N VAL A 145 7.00 -15.89 6.64
CA VAL A 145 6.84 -15.56 8.08
C VAL A 145 5.38 -15.66 8.58
N ASP A 146 4.39 -15.81 7.71
CA ASP A 146 2.97 -15.85 8.09
C ASP A 146 2.36 -17.28 7.97
N ASN A 147 2.90 -18.25 8.72
CA ASN A 147 2.32 -19.60 8.88
C ASN A 147 2.28 -20.06 10.35
N ASP A 148 1.99 -19.15 11.29
CA ASP A 148 1.66 -19.47 12.69
C ASP A 148 0.32 -18.84 13.10
#